data_AF-A0A1D6NLL2-F1
#
_entry.id   AF-A0A1D6NLL2-F1
#
_cell.length_a   1.000
_cell.length_b   1.000
_cell.length_c   1.000
_cell.angle_alpha   90.00
_cell.angle_beta   90.00
_cell.angle_gamma   90.00
#
_symmetry.space_group_name_H-M   'P 1'
#
loop_
_entity.id
_entity.type
_entity.pdbx_description
1 polymer ?
#
loop_
_entity_poly.entity_id
_entity_poly.type
_entity_poly.pdbx_seq_one_letter_code
_entity_poly.pdbx_strand_id
1 'polypeptide(L)'
;MMDESFLDRMVSQLRSTCKYYTGYPKDLGRSRIIPFTSERQFVQLLHEGRPVVVAFTIKCTYTQHLDKVLEEAAAKFYPHIKFVRVSYY
;
A
#
# COMPACT_ATOMS: atom_id res chain seq x y z
N MET A 1 18.58 -32.65 -5.00
CA MET A 1 18.38 -31.24 -4.63
C MET A 1 18.28 -30.46 -5.93
N MET A 2 17.06 -30.26 -6.46
CA MET A 2 16.87 -29.32 -7.56
C MET A 2 17.15 -27.94 -6.98
N ASP A 3 18.20 -27.31 -7.50
CA ASP A 3 18.80 -26.05 -7.07
C ASP A 3 17.75 -25.02 -6.59
N GLU A 4 17.71 -24.78 -5.28
CA GLU A 4 17.00 -23.63 -4.69
C GLU A 4 17.39 -22.34 -5.42
N SER A 5 18.64 -22.24 -5.88
CA SER A 5 19.20 -21.13 -6.64
C SER A 5 18.56 -20.91 -8.02
N PHE A 6 18.16 -21.98 -8.72
CA PHE A 6 17.53 -21.90 -10.04
C PHE A 6 16.09 -21.43 -9.92
N LEU A 7 15.34 -22.02 -8.97
CA LEU A 7 13.96 -21.62 -8.70
C LEU A 7 13.91 -20.16 -8.21
N ASP A 8 14.83 -19.75 -7.34
CA ASP A 8 14.90 -18.36 -6.88
C ASP A 8 15.20 -17.36 -8.00
N ARG A 9 16.12 -17.70 -8.92
CA ARG A 9 16.40 -16.86 -10.09
C ARG A 9 15.20 -16.77 -11.02
N MET A 10 14.51 -17.88 -11.26
CA MET A 10 13.32 -17.92 -12.11
C MET A 10 12.18 -17.11 -11.50
N VAL A 11 11.93 -17.26 -10.19
CA VAL A 11 10.91 -16.49 -9.45
C VAL A 11 11.25 -15.00 -9.43
N SER A 12 12.52 -14.64 -9.24
CA SER A 12 12.97 -13.25 -9.29
C SER A 12 12.76 -12.62 -10.66
N GLN A 13 13.10 -13.33 -11.74
CA GLN A 13 12.85 -12.88 -13.11
C GLN A 13 11.36 -12.72 -13.39
N LEU A 14 10.52 -13.68 -12.99
CA LEU A 14 9.06 -13.58 -13.12
C LEU A 14 8.48 -12.39 -12.35
N ARG A 15 8.93 -12.16 -11.11
CA ARG A 15 8.53 -10.99 -10.31
C ARG A 15 8.91 -9.66 -10.99
N SER A 16 10.04 -9.63 -11.68
CA SER A 16 10.51 -8.42 -12.37
C SER A 16 9.75 -8.12 -13.68
N THR A 17 9.27 -9.15 -14.39
CA THR A 17 8.62 -9.02 -15.71
C THR A 17 7.10 -9.01 -15.63
N CYS A 18 6.49 -9.69 -14.65
CA CYS A 18 5.06 -9.69 -14.44
C CYS A 18 4.61 -8.41 -13.73
N LYS A 19 4.27 -7.38 -14.52
CA LYS A 19 3.65 -6.13 -14.04
C LYS A 19 2.24 -6.32 -13.46
N TYR A 20 1.64 -7.49 -13.64
CA TYR A 20 0.30 -7.83 -13.19
C TYR A 20 0.39 -8.93 -12.13
N TYR A 21 0.24 -8.49 -10.87
CA TYR A 21 -0.11 -9.26 -9.67
C TYR A 21 0.32 -10.75 -9.63
N THR A 22 1.41 -11.05 -8.93
CA THR A 22 1.85 -12.45 -8.69
C THR A 22 1.22 -13.11 -7.47
N GLY A 23 0.27 -12.48 -6.77
CA GLY A 23 -0.41 -13.05 -5.60
C GLY A 23 0.48 -13.34 -4.38
N TYR A 24 1.81 -13.22 -4.53
CA TYR A 24 2.79 -13.45 -3.47
C TYR A 24 2.73 -12.30 -2.46
N PRO A 25 2.78 -12.58 -1.14
CA PRO A 25 2.85 -11.52 -0.14
C PRO A 25 4.04 -10.61 -0.45
N LYS A 26 3.76 -9.34 -0.74
CA LYS A 26 4.80 -8.31 -0.81
C LYS A 26 5.08 -7.90 0.61
N ASP A 27 6.33 -8.01 1.05
CA ASP A 27 6.76 -7.39 2.31
C ASP A 27 6.78 -5.87 2.12
N LEU A 28 5.64 -5.23 2.39
CA LEU A 28 5.47 -3.78 2.30
C LEU A 28 6.16 -3.03 3.46
N GLY A 29 6.69 -3.78 4.44
CA GLY A 29 7.26 -3.21 5.66
C GLY A 29 6.20 -2.55 6.53
N ARG A 30 6.57 -1.46 7.21
CA ARG A 30 5.63 -0.69 8.05
C ARG A 30 4.60 0.02 7.17
N SER A 31 3.32 -0.11 7.53
CA SER A 31 2.21 0.60 6.87
C SER A 31 2.53 2.08 6.70
N ARG A 32 2.25 2.59 5.50
CA ARG A 32 2.41 4.00 5.14
C ARG A 32 1.07 4.74 5.10
N ILE A 33 -0.01 4.08 5.48
CA ILE A 33 -1.34 4.67 5.62
C ILE A 33 -1.38 5.52 6.89
N ILE A 34 -1.86 6.75 6.74
CA ILE A 34 -2.05 7.69 7.83
C ILE A 34 -3.51 7.61 8.27
N PRO A 35 -3.81 7.16 9.50
CA PRO A 35 -5.18 7.18 9.99
C PRO A 35 -5.63 8.63 10.16
N PHE A 36 -6.83 8.95 9.67
CA PHE A 36 -7.44 10.25 9.93
C PHE A 36 -7.80 10.35 11.42
N THR A 37 -7.36 11.41 12.09
CA THR A 37 -7.71 11.67 13.50
C THR A 37 -8.57 12.91 13.66
N SER A 38 -8.27 13.99 12.95
CA SER A 38 -8.95 15.28 13.05
C SER A 38 -8.72 16.14 11.82
N GLU A 39 -9.62 17.10 11.59
CA GLU A 39 -9.47 18.10 10.53
C GLU A 39 -8.19 18.93 10.71
N ARG A 40 -7.85 19.31 11.94
CA ARG A 40 -6.63 20.07 12.24
C ARG A 40 -5.37 19.33 11.79
N GLN A 41 -5.26 18.04 12.11
CA GLN A 41 -4.13 17.21 11.66
C GLN A 41 -4.12 17.08 10.13
N PHE A 42 -5.30 16.92 9.51
CA PHE A 42 -5.40 16.82 8.07
C PHE A 42 -4.97 18.11 7.35
N VAL A 43 -5.37 19.28 7.86
CA VAL A 43 -4.93 20.58 7.33
C VAL A 43 -3.41 20.75 7.44
N GLN A 44 -2.82 20.39 8.59
CA GLN A 44 -1.35 20.39 8.74
C GLN A 44 -0.67 19.50 7.69
N LEU A 45 -1.26 18.33 7.41
CA LEU A 45 -0.73 17.39 6.44
C LEU A 45 -0.77 17.93 5.00
N LEU A 46 -1.79 18.73 4.66
CA LEU A 46 -1.89 19.43 3.37
C LEU A 46 -0.86 20.56 3.25
N HIS A 47 -0.55 21.26 4.33
CA HIS A 47 0.44 22.33 4.34
C HIS A 47 1.88 21.86 4.05
N GLU A 48 2.17 20.57 4.17
CA GLU A 48 3.48 20.01 3.80
C GLU A 48 3.74 19.96 2.28
N GLY A 49 2.77 20.35 1.44
CA GLY A 49 2.99 20.58 0.00
C GLY A 49 3.14 19.31 -0.85
N ARG A 50 2.72 18.14 -0.33
CA ARG A 50 2.70 16.87 -1.08
C ARG A 50 1.25 16.47 -1.42
N PRO A 51 1.01 15.83 -2.58
CA PRO A 51 -0.30 15.28 -2.91
C PRO A 51 -0.80 14.32 -1.83
N VAL A 52 -2.11 14.40 -1.55
CA VAL A 52 -2.77 13.58 -0.55
C VAL A 52 -3.94 12.87 -1.19
N VAL A 53 -3.94 11.55 -1.09
CA VAL A 53 -5.07 10.68 -1.43
C VAL A 53 -5.83 10.39 -0.14
N VAL A 54 -7.13 10.64 -0.13
CA VAL A 54 -8.00 10.35 1.01
C VAL A 54 -8.95 9.22 0.62
N ALA A 55 -8.88 8.11 1.37
CA ALA A 55 -9.76 6.96 1.20
C ALA A 55 -10.82 6.98 2.31
N PHE A 56 -12.08 7.17 1.92
CA PHE A 56 -13.24 7.03 2.80
C PHE A 56 -13.73 5.58 2.73
N THR A 57 -13.60 4.85 3.83
CA THR A 57 -13.92 3.41 3.88
C THR A 57 -14.84 3.09 5.05
N ILE A 58 -15.69 2.07 4.87
CA ILE A 58 -16.43 1.44 5.95
C ILE A 58 -15.67 0.18 6.38
N LYS A 59 -15.55 -0.05 7.68
CA LYS A 59 -14.87 -1.23 8.20
C LYS A 59 -15.76 -2.46 8.05
N CYS A 60 -15.56 -3.23 6.99
CA CYS A 60 -16.30 -4.48 6.76
C CYS A 60 -15.44 -5.50 6.01
N THR A 61 -15.91 -6.75 5.91
CA THR A 61 -15.17 -7.83 5.23
C THR A 61 -15.03 -7.59 3.72
N TYR A 62 -15.94 -6.82 3.11
CA TYR A 62 -15.91 -6.53 1.68
C TYR A 62 -14.82 -5.53 1.27
N THR A 63 -14.25 -4.77 2.20
CA THR A 63 -13.20 -3.77 1.90
C THR A 63 -11.77 -4.33 1.95
N GLN A 64 -11.59 -5.63 2.25
CA GLN A 64 -10.25 -6.25 2.37
C GLN A 64 -9.38 -6.09 1.12
N HIS A 65 -9.96 -6.27 -0.08
CA HIS A 65 -9.21 -6.11 -1.32
C HIS A 65 -8.78 -4.64 -1.51
N LEU A 66 -9.67 -3.70 -1.21
CA LEU A 66 -9.37 -2.28 -1.26
C LEU A 66 -8.27 -1.90 -0.27
N ASP A 67 -8.33 -2.39 0.97
CA ASP A 67 -7.30 -2.16 1.99
C ASP A 67 -5.92 -2.64 1.52
N LYS A 68 -5.86 -3.82 0.88
CA LYS A 68 -4.60 -4.34 0.31
C LYS A 68 -4.07 -3.44 -0.81
N VAL A 69 -4.93 -3.05 -1.75
CA VAL A 69 -4.54 -2.17 -2.88
C VAL A 69 -4.07 -0.81 -2.34
N LEU A 70 -4.72 -0.30 -1.30
CA LEU A 70 -4.38 0.96 -0.66
C LEU A 70 -3.02 0.90 0.04
N GLU A 71 -2.72 -0.18 0.75
CA GLU A 71 -1.40 -0.41 1.37
C GLU A 71 -0.30 -0.56 0.31
N GLU A 72 -0.55 -1.32 -0.76
CA GLU A 72 0.41 -1.47 -1.86
C GLU A 72 0.70 -0.13 -2.56
N ALA A 73 -0.33 0.70 -2.75
CA ALA A 73 -0.17 2.04 -3.32
C ALA A 73 0.61 2.96 -2.36
N ALA A 74 0.26 2.97 -1.07
CA ALA A 74 0.94 3.78 -0.07
C ALA A 74 2.44 3.44 0.04
N ALA A 75 2.78 2.14 -0.03
CA ALA A 75 4.17 1.70 -0.06
C ALA A 75 4.88 2.12 -1.36
N LYS A 76 4.24 1.96 -2.52
CA LYS A 76 4.83 2.26 -3.83
C LYS A 76 5.15 3.74 -4.04
N PHE A 77 4.30 4.64 -3.54
CA PHE A 77 4.44 6.08 -3.76
C PHE A 77 5.09 6.82 -2.59
N TYR A 78 5.51 6.12 -1.54
CA TYR A 78 6.23 6.73 -0.42
C TYR A 78 7.64 7.20 -0.85
N PRO A 79 8.11 8.40 -0.45
CA PRO A 79 7.45 9.38 0.43
C PRO A 79 6.69 10.49 -0.32
N HIS A 80 6.47 10.35 -1.62
CA HIS A 80 5.99 11.42 -2.52
C HIS A 80 4.50 11.69 -2.42
N ILE A 81 3.68 10.66 -2.19
CA ILE A 81 2.22 10.79 -2.02
C ILE A 81 1.83 10.28 -0.64
N LYS A 82 0.93 11.01 0.03
CA LYS A 82 0.38 10.61 1.32
C LYS A 82 -0.97 9.94 1.14
N PHE A 83 -1.17 8.83 1.84
CA PHE A 83 -2.43 8.10 1.83
C PHE A 83 -3.07 8.23 3.21
N VAL A 84 -4.22 8.89 3.28
CA VAL A 84 -5.00 9.07 4.50
C VAL A 84 -6.23 8.17 4.44
N ARG A 85 -6.50 7.42 5.50
CA ARG A 85 -7.71 6.59 5.61
C ARG A 85 -8.67 7.16 6.64
N VAL A 86 -9.90 7.42 6.22
CA VAL A 86 -11.04 7.78 7.06
C VAL A 86 -11.92 6.55 7.16
N SER A 87 -12.02 5.95 8.35
CA SER A 87 -12.80 4.73 8.57
C SER A 87 -14.09 5.02 9.34
N TYR A 88 -15.21 4.61 8.75
CA TYR A 88 -16.52 4.59 9.39
C TYR A 88 -16.82 3.19 9.95
N TYR A 89 -17.61 3.16 11.02
CA TYR A 89 -18.13 1.94 11.63
C TYR A 89 -19.53 1.64 11.12
#